data_AF-A0A4Q6B793-F1
#
_entry.id   AF-A0A4Q6B793-F1
#
_cell.length_a   1.000
_cell.length_b   1.000
_cell.length_c   1.000
_cell.angle_alpha   90.00
_cell.angle_beta   90.00
_cell.angle_gamma   90.00
#
_symmetry.space_group_name_H-M   'P 1'
#
loop_
_entity.id
_entity.type
_entity.pdbx_description
1 polymer ?
#
loop_
_entity_poly.entity_id
_entity_poly.type
_entity_poly.pdbx_seq_one_letter_code
_entity_poly.pdbx_strand_id
1 'polypeptide(L)'
;MSARDRWAGFLKQIETRHGELVREAFEGAKEALPELGFDTTPVAVALGAVRGRLQDLESKITDTWDGKVDETYEAEGIGHDERHQAREHGERLRRHLERQRERLEPHAFAHAAHVIHQ
;
A
#
# COMPACT_ATOMS: atom_id res chain seq x y z
N MET A 1 7.01 3.18 -25.50
CA MET A 1 7.10 2.63 -24.13
C MET A 1 6.32 1.33 -24.13
N SER A 2 6.96 0.21 -23.80
CA SER A 2 6.34 -1.13 -23.91
C SER A 2 5.26 -1.35 -22.84
N ALA A 3 4.42 -2.38 -22.98
CA ALA A 3 3.51 -2.79 -21.92
C ALA A 3 4.26 -3.16 -20.63
N ARG A 4 5.48 -3.72 -20.76
CA ARG A 4 6.38 -4.03 -19.64
C ARG A 4 6.76 -2.80 -18.85
N ASP A 5 7.26 -1.78 -19.54
CA ASP A 5 7.69 -0.52 -18.91
C ASP A 5 6.51 0.19 -18.23
N ARG A 6 5.35 0.19 -18.88
CA ARG A 6 4.12 0.78 -18.33
C ARG A 6 3.67 0.06 -17.07
N TRP A 7 3.69 -1.28 -17.07
CA TRP A 7 3.32 -2.07 -15.90
C TRP A 7 4.29 -1.86 -14.72
N ALA A 8 5.59 -1.92 -14.99
CA ALA A 8 6.60 -1.67 -13.96
C ALA A 8 6.50 -0.26 -13.38
N GLY A 9 6.29 0.75 -14.24
CA GLY A 9 6.08 2.14 -13.81
C GLY A 9 4.83 2.31 -12.94
N PHE A 10 3.73 1.69 -13.33
CA PHE A 10 2.49 1.69 -12.54
C PHE A 10 2.69 1.04 -11.16
N LEU A 11 3.31 -0.15 -11.09
CA LEU A 11 3.60 -0.83 -9.82
C LEU A 11 4.46 0.03 -8.90
N LYS A 12 5.52 0.66 -9.44
CA LYS A 12 6.38 1.57 -8.69
C LYS A 12 5.62 2.79 -8.15
N GLN A 13 4.68 3.33 -8.94
CA GLN A 13 3.84 4.45 -8.51
C GLN A 13 2.92 4.06 -7.36
N ILE A 14 2.29 2.89 -7.42
CA ILE A 14 1.45 2.36 -6.32
C ILE A 14 2.29 2.16 -5.06
N GLU A 15 3.46 1.51 -5.17
CA GLU A 15 4.38 1.29 -4.04
C GLU A 15 4.80 2.62 -3.39
N THR A 16 5.20 3.60 -4.22
CA THR A 16 5.63 4.92 -3.73
C THR A 16 4.50 5.60 -2.98
N ARG A 17 3.30 5.65 -3.58
CA ARG A 17 2.15 6.33 -2.97
C ARG A 17 1.66 5.64 -1.71
N HIS A 18 1.70 4.32 -1.67
CA HIS A 18 1.37 3.54 -0.48
C HIS A 18 2.34 3.83 0.66
N GLY A 19 3.65 3.80 0.39
CA GLY A 19 4.69 4.13 1.36
C GLY A 19 4.59 5.56 1.91
N GLU A 20 4.28 6.53 1.05
CA GLU A 20 4.01 7.91 1.47
C GLU A 20 2.86 7.99 2.47
N LEU A 21 1.71 7.37 2.15
CA LEU A 21 0.53 7.38 3.01
C LEU A 21 0.77 6.67 4.34
N VAL A 22 1.48 5.54 4.35
CA VAL A 22 1.87 4.82 5.57
C VAL A 22 2.73 5.72 6.45
N ARG A 23 3.73 6.39 5.87
CA ARG A 23 4.63 7.29 6.60
C ARG A 23 3.89 8.51 7.14
N GLU A 24 3.07 9.17 6.32
CA GLU A 24 2.27 10.33 6.74
C GLU A 24 1.33 9.97 7.89
N ALA A 25 0.66 8.82 7.80
CA ALA A 25 -0.24 8.36 8.85
C ALA A 25 0.49 7.99 10.15
N PHE A 26 1.68 7.39 10.04
CA PHE A 26 2.50 7.05 11.21
C PHE A 26 3.01 8.31 11.92
N GLU A 27 3.58 9.28 11.20
CA GLU A 27 4.04 10.54 11.81
C GLU A 27 2.86 11.33 12.39
N GLY A 28 1.73 11.41 11.70
CA GLY A 28 0.53 12.06 12.23
C GLY A 28 0.01 11.40 13.52
N ALA A 29 0.04 10.06 13.61
CA ALA A 29 -0.33 9.36 14.85
C ALA A 29 0.66 9.64 15.99
N LYS A 30 1.96 9.68 15.68
CA LYS A 30 3.02 9.97 16.64
C LYS A 30 2.94 11.39 17.21
N GLU A 31 2.56 12.37 16.39
CA GLU A 31 2.34 13.75 16.82
C GLU A 31 1.04 13.90 17.62
N ALA A 32 -0.05 13.26 17.18
CA ALA A 32 -1.37 13.41 17.79
C ALA A 32 -1.49 12.72 19.16
N LEU A 33 -0.85 11.55 19.36
CA LEU A 33 -1.03 10.77 20.60
C LEU A 33 -0.62 11.55 21.87
N PRO A 34 0.54 12.23 21.94
CA PRO A 34 0.88 13.07 23.08
C PRO A 34 -0.11 14.23 23.31
N GLU A 35 -0.56 14.90 22.25
CA GLU A 35 -1.52 16.02 22.34
C GLU A 35 -2.88 15.58 22.89
N LEU A 36 -3.28 14.34 22.59
CA LEU A 36 -4.52 13.72 23.04
C LEU A 36 -4.40 13.04 24.42
N GLY A 37 -3.28 13.23 25.14
CA GLY A 37 -3.04 12.55 26.41
C GLY A 37 -2.99 11.02 26.27
N PHE A 38 -2.53 10.54 25.12
CA PHE A 38 -2.45 9.14 24.72
C PHE A 38 -3.79 8.41 24.61
N ASP A 39 -4.91 9.14 24.45
CA ASP A 39 -6.16 8.53 23.98
C ASP A 39 -5.98 8.02 22.55
N THR A 40 -6.02 6.69 22.39
CA THR A 40 -5.83 6.03 21.10
C THR A 40 -7.09 6.07 20.23
N THR A 41 -8.25 6.38 20.79
CA THR A 41 -9.54 6.28 20.08
C THR A 41 -9.61 7.20 18.85
N PRO A 42 -9.29 8.52 18.94
CA PRO A 42 -9.36 9.41 17.79
C PRO A 42 -8.33 9.02 16.71
N VAL A 43 -7.16 8.54 17.14
CA VAL A 43 -6.08 8.12 16.25
C VAL A 43 -6.44 6.82 15.53
N ALA A 44 -7.05 5.85 16.22
CA ALA A 44 -7.55 4.61 15.61
C ALA A 44 -8.58 4.90 14.50
N VAL A 45 -9.51 5.85 14.74
CA VAL A 45 -10.49 6.27 13.74
C VAL A 45 -9.80 6.88 12.51
N ALA A 46 -8.82 7.78 12.72
CA ALA A 46 -8.07 8.40 11.63
C ALA A 46 -7.26 7.38 10.83
N LEU A 47 -6.57 6.45 11.51
CA LEU A 47 -5.83 5.36 10.88
C LEU A 47 -6.76 4.41 10.10
N GLY A 48 -7.98 4.17 10.59
CA GLY A 48 -9.00 3.41 9.87
C GLY A 48 -9.33 4.01 8.50
N ALA A 49 -9.47 5.33 8.41
CA ALA A 49 -9.69 6.01 7.12
C ALA A 49 -8.48 5.88 6.18
N VAL A 50 -7.26 5.93 6.70
CA VAL A 50 -6.03 5.69 5.92
C VAL A 50 -5.98 4.24 5.43
N ARG A 51 -6.31 3.26 6.28
CA ARG A 51 -6.35 1.83 5.90
C ARG A 51 -7.28 1.58 4.73
N GLY A 52 -8.43 2.25 4.66
CA GLY A 52 -9.32 2.21 3.50
C GLY A 52 -8.62 2.69 2.22
N ARG A 53 -7.97 3.86 2.27
CA ARG A 53 -7.23 4.41 1.11
C ARG A 53 -6.06 3.52 0.66
N LEU A 54 -5.36 2.89 1.60
CA LEU A 54 -4.30 1.92 1.30
C LEU A 54 -4.86 0.68 0.59
N GLN A 55 -6.00 0.16 1.08
CA GLN A 55 -6.70 -0.97 0.46
C GLN A 55 -7.18 -0.63 -0.96
N ASP A 56 -7.64 0.59 -1.20
CA ASP A 56 -8.04 1.04 -2.54
C ASP A 56 -6.83 1.08 -3.50
N LEU A 57 -5.65 1.49 -3.03
CA LEU A 57 -4.42 1.44 -3.83
C LEU A 57 -3.97 0.00 -4.13
N GLU A 58 -4.07 -0.88 -3.14
CA GLU A 58 -3.74 -2.31 -3.29
C GLU A 58 -4.65 -2.98 -4.34
N SER A 59 -5.96 -2.69 -4.30
CA SER A 59 -6.95 -3.28 -5.21
C SER A 59 -6.74 -2.88 -6.67
N LYS A 60 -6.27 -1.65 -6.90
CA LYS A 60 -5.94 -1.16 -8.26
C LYS A 60 -4.92 -2.02 -8.99
N ILE A 61 -4.06 -2.75 -8.27
CA ILE A 61 -3.07 -3.65 -8.90
C ILE A 61 -3.79 -4.74 -9.69
N THR A 62 -4.71 -5.45 -9.02
CA THR A 62 -5.47 -6.54 -9.63
C THR A 62 -6.45 -6.00 -10.68
N ASP A 63 -7.18 -4.91 -10.35
CA ASP A 63 -8.14 -4.29 -11.27
C ASP A 63 -7.49 -3.82 -12.58
N THR A 64 -6.31 -3.20 -12.49
CA THR A 64 -5.59 -2.71 -13.67
C THR A 64 -5.06 -3.86 -14.50
N TRP A 65 -4.59 -4.93 -13.86
CA TRP A 65 -4.14 -6.13 -14.56
C TRP A 65 -5.28 -6.74 -15.38
N ASP A 66 -6.38 -7.08 -14.72
CA ASP A 66 -7.53 -7.77 -15.31
C ASP A 66 -8.27 -6.86 -16.31
N GLY A 67 -8.28 -5.55 -16.09
CA GLY A 67 -9.00 -4.60 -16.94
C GLY A 67 -8.25 -4.11 -18.18
N LYS A 68 -6.91 -4.19 -18.22
CA LYS A 68 -6.14 -3.60 -19.34
C LYS A 68 -4.77 -4.22 -19.60
N VAL A 69 -4.00 -4.55 -18.57
CA VAL A 69 -2.59 -4.94 -18.79
C VAL A 69 -2.52 -6.27 -19.52
N ASP A 70 -3.34 -7.24 -19.15
CA ASP A 70 -3.29 -8.57 -19.73
C ASP A 70 -3.59 -8.56 -21.24
N GLU A 71 -4.66 -7.86 -21.65
CA GLU A 71 -5.00 -7.65 -23.06
C GLU A 71 -3.89 -6.89 -23.82
N THR A 72 -3.31 -5.86 -23.18
CA THR A 72 -2.24 -5.09 -23.81
C THR A 72 -0.98 -5.93 -24.02
N TYR A 73 -0.64 -6.81 -23.07
CA TYR A 73 0.49 -7.74 -23.21
C TYR A 73 0.25 -8.71 -24.36
N GLU A 74 -0.95 -9.27 -24.44
CA GLU A 74 -1.34 -10.16 -25.53
C GLU A 74 -1.25 -9.47 -26.90
N ALA A 75 -1.74 -8.24 -27.02
CA ALA A 75 -1.69 -7.44 -28.24
C ALA A 75 -0.24 -7.10 -28.66
N GLU A 76 0.69 -6.98 -27.72
CA GLU A 76 2.12 -6.80 -27.98
C GLU A 76 2.85 -8.14 -28.29
N GLY A 77 2.13 -9.25 -28.37
CA GLY A 77 2.67 -10.58 -28.67
C GLY A 77 3.45 -11.20 -27.51
N ILE A 78 3.21 -10.74 -26.28
CA ILE A 78 3.90 -11.26 -25.09
C ILE A 78 3.33 -12.62 -24.72
N GLY A 79 4.21 -13.61 -24.57
CA GLY A 79 3.84 -14.99 -24.28
C GLY A 79 3.16 -15.18 -22.92
N HIS A 80 2.41 -16.27 -22.81
CA HIS A 80 1.67 -16.63 -21.60
C HIS A 80 2.54 -16.66 -20.34
N ASP A 81 3.72 -17.27 -20.39
CA ASP A 81 4.59 -17.42 -19.21
C ASP A 81 5.07 -16.06 -18.69
N GLU A 82 5.37 -15.13 -19.59
CA GLU A 82 5.80 -13.79 -19.22
C GLU A 82 4.63 -12.95 -18.67
N ARG A 83 3.44 -13.08 -19.24
CA ARG A 83 2.21 -12.51 -18.67
C ARG A 83 1.95 -13.03 -17.27
N HIS A 84 2.09 -14.34 -17.06
CA HIS A 84 1.94 -14.96 -15.75
C HIS A 84 2.95 -14.39 -14.74
N GLN A 85 4.23 -14.30 -15.11
CA GLN A 85 5.27 -13.71 -14.25
C GLN A 85 4.99 -12.23 -13.90
N ALA A 86 4.49 -11.45 -14.87
CA ALA A 86 4.13 -10.06 -14.66
C ALA A 86 2.91 -9.91 -13.74
N ARG A 87 1.90 -10.77 -13.85
CA ARG A 87 0.77 -10.86 -12.91
C ARG A 87 1.23 -11.20 -11.51
N GLU A 88 2.05 -12.24 -11.38
CA GLU A 88 2.60 -12.67 -10.10
C GLU A 88 3.44 -11.58 -9.44
N HIS A 89 4.16 -10.77 -10.22
CA HIS A 89 4.89 -9.63 -9.69
C HIS A 89 3.94 -8.61 -9.04
N GLY A 90 2.84 -8.26 -9.71
CA GLY A 90 1.80 -7.41 -9.12
C GLY A 90 1.22 -8.00 -7.84
N GLU A 91 0.87 -9.29 -7.85
CA GLU A 91 0.32 -9.97 -6.67
C GLU A 91 1.31 -10.06 -5.50
N ARG A 92 2.61 -10.25 -5.77
CA ARG A 92 3.64 -10.18 -4.73
C ARG A 92 3.72 -8.80 -4.10
N LEU A 93 3.67 -7.74 -4.91
CA LEU A 93 3.66 -6.37 -4.41
C LEU A 93 2.40 -6.10 -3.60
N ARG A 94 1.21 -6.45 -4.10
CA ARG A 94 -0.07 -6.28 -3.37
C ARG A 94 -0.01 -6.90 -1.98
N ARG A 95 0.44 -8.15 -1.87
CA ARG A 95 0.62 -8.83 -0.58
C ARG A 95 1.67 -8.17 0.32
N HIS A 96 2.70 -7.56 -0.25
CA HIS A 96 3.69 -6.80 0.52
C HIS A 96 3.06 -5.53 1.12
N LEU A 97 2.33 -4.78 0.31
CA LEU A 97 1.64 -3.55 0.72
C LEU A 97 0.56 -3.83 1.76
N GLU A 98 -0.21 -4.91 1.60
CA GLU A 98 -1.22 -5.36 2.58
C GLU A 98 -0.59 -5.60 3.96
N ARG A 99 0.55 -6.30 4.02
CA ARG A 99 1.27 -6.52 5.29
C ARG A 99 1.76 -5.21 5.92
N GLN A 100 2.13 -4.22 5.12
CA GLN A 100 2.52 -2.90 5.64
C GLN A 100 1.30 -2.17 6.24
N ARG A 101 0.16 -2.20 5.53
CA ARG A 101 -1.11 -1.65 6.00
C ARG A 101 -1.55 -2.28 7.33
N GLU A 102 -1.46 -3.60 7.46
CA GLU A 102 -1.81 -4.33 8.70
C GLU A 102 -0.91 -3.96 9.88
N ARG A 103 0.35 -3.60 9.62
CA ARG A 103 1.33 -3.23 10.64
C ARG A 103 1.22 -1.78 11.10
N LEU A 104 0.58 -0.90 10.33
CA LEU A 104 0.55 0.55 10.58
C LEU A 104 0.07 0.89 12.00
N GLU A 105 -1.10 0.40 12.37
CA GLU A 105 -1.74 0.73 13.65
C GLU A 105 -1.03 0.10 14.85
N PRO A 106 -0.71 -1.22 14.86
CA PRO A 106 0.10 -1.80 15.93
C PRO A 106 1.44 -1.08 16.12
N HIS A 107 2.08 -0.65 15.03
CA HIS A 107 3.36 0.05 15.11
C HIS A 107 3.22 1.46 15.69
N ALA A 108 2.19 2.21 15.28
CA ALA A 108 1.91 3.54 15.85
C ALA A 108 1.66 3.47 17.36
N PHE A 109 0.88 2.51 17.82
CA PHE A 109 0.58 2.37 19.26
C PHE A 109 1.74 1.80 20.06
N ALA A 110 2.52 0.86 19.50
CA ALA A 110 3.74 0.39 20.15
C ALA A 110 4.77 1.52 20.33
N HIS A 111 4.88 2.41 19.34
CA HIS A 111 5.73 3.60 19.47
C HIS A 111 5.28 4.51 20.61
N ALA A 112 3.99 4.81 20.69
CA ALA A 112 3.45 5.65 21.77
C ALA A 112 3.63 5.02 23.16
N ALA A 113 3.42 3.71 23.29
CA ALA A 113 3.66 3.00 24.54
C ALA A 113 5.12 3.10 24.99
N HIS A 114 6.08 3.06 24.06
CA HIS A 114 7.50 3.25 24.39
C HIS A 114 7.79 4.65 24.91
N VAL A 115 7.15 5.69 24.34
CA VAL A 115 7.32 7.08 24.77
C VAL A 115 6.75 7.33 26.17
N ILE A 116 5.64 6.68 26.54
CA ILE A 116 5.03 6.82 27.88
C ILE A 116 5.94 6.27 29.00
N HIS A 117 6.74 5.25 28.70
CA HIS A 117 7.56 4.53 29.68
C HIS A 117 9.01 5.02 29.78
N GLN A 118 9.37 6.12 29.09
CA GLN A 118 10.66 6.80 29.22
C GLN A 118 10.54 8.08 30.04
#